data_AF-A0A2N8KT30-F1
#
_entry.id   AF-A0A2N8KT30-F1
#
_cell.length_a   1.000
_cell.length_b   1.000
_cell.length_c   1.000
_cell.angle_alpha   90.00
_cell.angle_beta   90.00
_cell.angle_gamma   90.00
#
_symmetry.space_group_name_H-M   'P 1'
#
loop_
_entity.id
_entity.type
_entity.pdbx_description
1 polymer ?
#
loop_
_entity_poly.entity_id
_entity_poly.type
_entity_poly.pdbx_seq_one_letter_code
_entity_poly.pdbx_strand_id
1 'polypeptide(L)'
;MPGFRPRPTSQAAPVWAEPAMETHRGKGIDLVLICQHPSQLHVGIRRLVGRHLHAVRKFGMQVSTVHEWGAVKDNCDKTRTDSIKHLYKFNKKAYAYYKSAEAHTHKRKIPFKVWVLIALLIGSPILGVVGLRIGMGLGKADASGQAGVFAPGAASAPIATVGGQAQQARASTPVEYAQAYQPRIEGLPHTAPAYDEVTKPTQAPYPAACIASKKRCGCWSQQGTKLDTPESLCRSIADGGFFIAWAGVSVPAHAVAEPAKQPAEPPATVKQ
;
A
#
# COMPACT_ATOMS: atom_id res chain seq x y z
N MET A 1 -15.30 30.70 25.14
CA MET A 1 -16.67 30.23 24.81
C MET A 1 -16.80 28.82 25.35
N PRO A 2 -17.80 28.52 26.19
CA PRO A 2 -18.04 27.15 26.63
C PRO A 2 -18.34 26.30 25.38
N GLY A 3 -17.44 25.36 25.07
CA GLY A 3 -17.55 24.55 23.87
C GLY A 3 -18.80 23.67 23.94
N PHE A 4 -19.57 23.63 22.85
CA PHE A 4 -20.61 22.63 22.66
C PHE A 4 -19.95 21.24 22.72
N ARG A 5 -20.06 20.56 23.87
CA ARG A 5 -19.60 19.18 23.99
C ARG A 5 -20.55 18.28 23.18
N PRO A 6 -20.02 17.25 22.50
CA PRO A 6 -20.85 16.26 21.84
C PRO A 6 -21.87 15.69 22.85
N ARG A 7 -23.15 15.69 22.49
CA ARG A 7 -24.19 15.06 23.31
C ARG A 7 -24.13 13.54 23.13
N PRO A 8 -24.44 12.74 24.17
CA PRO A 8 -24.57 11.30 24.02
C PRO A 8 -25.60 10.95 22.94
N THR A 9 -25.31 9.89 22.19
CA THR A 9 -26.20 9.37 21.13
C THR A 9 -27.61 9.04 21.62
N SER A 10 -27.75 8.69 22.91
CA SER A 10 -29.03 8.35 23.55
C SER A 10 -29.88 9.57 23.94
N GLN A 11 -29.29 10.77 23.93
CA GLN A 11 -30.01 11.99 24.28
C GLN A 11 -30.69 12.54 23.03
N ALA A 12 -31.99 12.80 23.10
CA ALA A 12 -32.74 13.41 22.01
C ALA A 12 -32.09 14.72 21.54
N ALA A 13 -32.26 15.02 20.26
CA ALA A 13 -31.83 16.31 19.71
C ALA A 13 -32.50 17.46 20.49
N PRO A 14 -31.87 18.65 20.51
CA PRO A 14 -32.56 19.84 20.95
C PRO A 14 -33.89 20.00 20.19
N VAL A 15 -34.97 20.27 20.92
CA VAL A 15 -36.35 20.34 20.39
C VAL A 15 -36.49 21.29 19.21
N TRP A 16 -35.65 22.33 19.13
CA TRP A 16 -35.66 23.29 18.03
C TRP A 16 -34.93 22.80 16.76
N ALA A 17 -34.00 21.85 16.88
CA ALA A 17 -33.06 21.52 15.82
C ALA A 17 -33.65 20.60 14.75
N GLU A 18 -34.35 19.53 15.15
CA GLU A 18 -34.94 18.58 14.20
C GLU A 18 -36.08 19.20 13.37
N PRO A 19 -37.08 19.89 13.96
CA PRO A 19 -38.16 20.50 13.18
C PRO A 19 -37.67 21.61 12.24
N ALA A 20 -36.63 22.36 12.64
CA ALA A 20 -36.03 23.38 11.78
C ALA A 20 -35.30 22.74 10.59
N MET A 21 -34.58 21.63 10.80
CA MET A 21 -33.91 20.88 9.74
C MET A 21 -34.90 20.16 8.82
N GLU A 22 -36.07 19.75 9.29
CA GLU A 22 -37.09 19.13 8.43
C GLU A 22 -37.83 20.17 7.58
N THR A 23 -38.09 21.37 8.14
CA THR A 23 -38.93 22.39 7.51
C THR A 23 -38.18 23.47 6.71
N HIS A 24 -36.84 23.48 6.71
CA HIS A 24 -36.03 24.50 6.01
C HIS A 24 -36.35 24.60 4.50
N ARG A 25 -36.59 23.48 3.83
CA ARG A 25 -36.84 23.43 2.38
C ARG A 25 -38.10 24.18 1.97
N GLY A 26 -39.18 24.07 2.76
CA GLY A 26 -40.43 24.80 2.51
C GLY A 26 -40.30 26.31 2.69
N LYS A 27 -39.25 26.76 3.40
CA LYS A 27 -38.94 28.17 3.66
C LYS A 27 -37.89 28.73 2.68
N GLY A 28 -37.38 27.92 1.74
CA GLY A 28 -36.32 28.32 0.81
C GLY A 28 -34.97 28.61 1.49
N ILE A 29 -34.73 28.05 2.68
CA ILE A 29 -33.50 28.27 3.45
C ILE A 29 -32.58 27.08 3.19
N ASP A 30 -31.32 27.35 2.82
CA ASP A 30 -30.26 26.34 2.77
C ASP A 30 -29.41 26.35 4.03
N LEU A 31 -29.14 25.17 4.59
CA LEU A 31 -28.37 25.02 5.83
C LEU A 31 -26.99 24.41 5.53
N VAL A 32 -25.94 25.09 6.00
CA VAL A 32 -24.56 24.61 5.91
C VAL A 32 -24.02 24.35 7.31
N LEU A 33 -23.77 23.09 7.62
CA LEU A 33 -23.21 22.66 8.90
C LEU A 33 -21.71 22.43 8.78
N ILE A 34 -20.92 23.11 9.61
CA ILE A 34 -19.45 22.98 9.65
C ILE A 34 -19.06 22.40 11.01
N CYS A 35 -18.39 21.24 11.00
CA CYS A 35 -17.90 20.57 12.20
C CYS A 35 -16.51 19.96 11.93
N GLN A 36 -15.81 19.57 13.00
CA GLN A 36 -14.51 18.90 12.84
C GLN A 36 -14.69 17.44 12.44
N HIS A 37 -15.69 16.77 13.00
CA HIS A 37 -16.03 15.39 12.69
C HIS A 37 -17.55 15.17 12.77
N PRO A 38 -18.15 14.35 11.88
CA PRO A 38 -19.60 14.12 11.87
C PRO A 38 -20.17 13.65 13.21
N SER A 39 -19.40 12.88 14.00
CA SER A 39 -19.84 12.41 15.33
C SER A 39 -20.11 13.51 16.35
N GLN A 40 -19.70 14.75 16.08
CA GLN A 40 -20.04 15.91 16.91
C GLN A 40 -21.49 16.37 16.69
N LEU A 41 -22.12 15.95 15.59
CA LEU A 41 -23.51 16.24 15.27
C LEU A 41 -24.42 15.11 15.77
N HIS A 42 -25.62 15.49 16.21
CA HIS A 42 -26.65 14.53 16.63
C HIS A 42 -27.07 13.62 15.47
N VAL A 43 -27.44 12.36 15.78
CA VAL A 43 -27.77 11.33 14.78
C VAL A 43 -28.96 11.72 13.91
N GLY A 44 -30.02 12.27 14.53
CA GLY A 44 -31.19 12.75 13.80
C GLY A 44 -30.84 13.80 12.75
N ILE A 45 -29.99 14.77 13.11
CA ILE A 45 -29.50 15.80 12.18
C ILE A 45 -28.69 15.17 11.04
N ARG A 46 -27.77 14.24 11.35
CA ARG A 46 -26.94 13.57 10.32
C ARG A 46 -27.77 12.83 9.28
N ARG A 47 -28.92 12.26 9.66
CA ARG A 47 -29.81 11.53 8.77
C ARG A 47 -30.55 12.44 7.78
N LEU A 48 -30.72 13.72 8.12
CA LEU A 48 -31.40 14.72 7.26
C LEU A 48 -30.44 15.39 6.26
N VAL A 49 -29.13 15.24 6.45
CA VAL A 49 -28.12 15.87 5.59
C VAL A 49 -27.99 15.08 4.28
N GLY A 50 -28.36 15.73 3.17
CA GLY A 50 -28.29 15.15 1.82
C GLY A 50 -26.97 15.37 1.07
N ARG A 51 -26.00 16.08 1.66
CA ARG A 51 -24.66 16.24 1.07
C ARG A 51 -23.61 16.39 2.14
N HIS A 52 -22.57 15.57 2.08
CA HIS A 52 -21.43 15.62 2.99
C HIS A 52 -20.15 15.92 2.21
N LEU A 53 -19.47 17.01 2.61
CA LEU A 53 -18.17 17.41 2.07
C LEU A 53 -17.11 17.31 3.18
N HIS A 54 -16.15 16.41 3.03
CA HIS A 54 -15.04 16.25 3.96
C HIS A 54 -13.73 16.74 3.32
N ALA A 55 -13.19 17.83 3.84
CA ALA A 55 -11.99 18.46 3.32
C ALA A 55 -10.72 17.93 4.01
N VAL A 56 -9.84 17.29 3.25
CA VAL A 56 -8.55 16.77 3.73
C VAL A 56 -7.40 17.58 3.15
N ARG A 57 -6.68 18.27 4.02
CA ARG A 57 -5.48 19.04 3.65
C ARG A 57 -4.22 18.19 3.84
N LYS A 58 -3.58 17.81 2.73
CA LYS A 58 -2.30 17.07 2.79
C LYS A 58 -1.11 18.02 2.97
N PHE A 59 -0.21 17.68 3.90
CA PHE A 59 1.11 18.31 4.10
C PHE A 59 1.11 19.85 4.28
N GLY A 60 0.00 20.45 4.76
CA GLY A 60 -0.11 21.90 4.92
C GLY A 60 -0.12 22.69 3.61
N MET A 61 -0.29 22.03 2.46
CA MET A 61 -0.35 22.68 1.15
C MET A 61 -1.58 23.58 1.02
N GLN A 62 -1.53 24.60 0.15
CA GLN A 62 -2.68 25.50 -0.11
C GLN A 62 -3.71 24.88 -1.08
N VAL A 63 -3.90 23.58 -0.95
CA VAL A 63 -4.80 22.74 -1.74
C VAL A 63 -5.39 21.71 -0.80
N SER A 64 -6.68 21.45 -0.94
CA SER A 64 -7.42 20.43 -0.19
C SER A 64 -8.01 19.41 -1.14
N THR A 65 -8.02 18.14 -0.74
CA THR A 65 -8.82 17.12 -1.40
C THR A 65 -10.17 17.08 -0.69
N VAL A 66 -11.25 17.40 -1.40
CA VAL A 66 -12.61 17.34 -0.86
C VAL A 66 -13.22 16.02 -1.28
N HIS A 67 -13.65 15.25 -0.30
CA HIS A 67 -14.38 14.00 -0.48
C HIS A 67 -15.88 14.27 -0.33
N GLU A 68 -16.66 13.89 -1.33
CA GLU A 68 -18.10 14.12 -1.39
C GLU A 68 -18.90 12.81 -1.32
N TRP A 69 -20.00 12.84 -0.56
CA TRP A 69 -21.02 11.80 -0.48
C TRP A 69 -22.43 12.41 -0.49
N GLY A 70 -23.42 11.68 -1.00
CA GLY A 70 -24.85 12.05 -0.98
C GLY A 70 -25.55 11.84 0.37
N ALA A 71 -24.82 11.42 1.39
CA ALA A 71 -25.29 11.28 2.77
C ALA A 71 -24.09 11.41 3.73
N VAL A 72 -24.35 11.63 5.01
CA VAL A 72 -23.27 11.70 6.01
C VAL A 72 -22.56 10.36 6.15
N LYS A 73 -21.23 10.40 6.10
CA LYS A 73 -20.34 9.25 6.28
C LYS A 73 -19.66 9.36 7.65
N ASP A 74 -20.05 8.52 8.59
CA ASP A 74 -19.55 8.59 9.97
C ASP A 74 -18.07 8.21 10.13
N ASN A 75 -17.58 7.29 9.29
CA ASN A 75 -16.20 6.80 9.32
C ASN A 75 -15.32 7.45 8.24
N CYS A 76 -15.51 8.75 7.98
CA CYS A 76 -14.81 9.49 6.92
C CYS A 76 -13.28 9.53 7.09
N ASP A 77 -12.77 9.30 8.29
CA ASP A 77 -11.33 9.30 8.54
C ASP A 77 -10.64 8.01 8.10
N LYS A 78 -11.36 6.87 8.19
CA LYS A 78 -10.83 5.52 7.94
C LYS A 78 -11.00 5.10 6.49
N THR A 79 -12.19 5.29 5.92
CA THR A 79 -12.52 4.80 4.58
C THR A 79 -13.06 5.95 3.73
N ARG A 80 -12.38 6.18 2.59
CA ARG A 80 -12.69 7.26 1.63
C ARG A 80 -12.60 6.79 0.18
N THR A 81 -12.73 5.48 -0.07
CA THR A 81 -12.63 4.88 -1.41
C THR A 81 -13.91 5.07 -2.21
N ASP A 82 -15.05 5.15 -1.52
CA ASP A 82 -16.41 5.33 -2.04
C ASP A 82 -16.80 6.79 -2.26
N SER A 83 -15.89 7.74 -2.01
CA SER A 83 -16.15 9.17 -2.16
C SER A 83 -15.88 9.65 -3.58
N ILE A 84 -16.63 10.65 -4.03
CA ILE A 84 -16.24 11.47 -5.19
C ILE A 84 -15.15 12.45 -4.73
N LYS A 85 -14.04 12.54 -5.48
CA LYS A 85 -12.87 13.34 -5.09
C LYS A 85 -12.78 14.61 -5.92
N HIS A 86 -12.73 15.75 -5.24
CA HIS A 86 -12.51 17.05 -5.86
C HIS A 86 -11.20 17.64 -5.36
N LEU A 87 -10.40 18.17 -6.29
CA LEU A 87 -9.22 18.95 -5.94
C LEU A 87 -9.65 20.41 -5.77
N TYR A 88 -9.61 20.92 -4.53
CA TYR A 88 -9.98 22.29 -4.23
C TYR A 88 -8.75 23.13 -3.92
N LYS A 89 -8.47 24.11 -4.78
CA LYS A 89 -7.42 25.11 -4.58
C LYS A 89 -7.99 26.30 -3.82
N PHE A 90 -7.33 26.70 -2.73
CA PHE A 90 -7.83 27.83 -1.94
C PHE A 90 -7.75 29.14 -2.73
N ASN A 91 -8.86 29.86 -2.79
CA ASN A 91 -8.93 31.17 -3.43
C ASN A 91 -8.29 32.22 -2.50
N LYS A 92 -7.19 32.83 -2.96
CA LYS A 92 -6.50 33.86 -2.17
C LYS A 92 -7.36 35.08 -1.88
N LYS A 93 -8.31 35.42 -2.76
CA LYS A 93 -9.23 36.55 -2.56
C LYS A 93 -10.17 36.31 -1.37
N ALA A 94 -10.48 35.05 -1.04
CA ALA A 94 -11.35 34.71 0.09
C ALA A 94 -10.73 35.08 1.45
N TYR A 95 -9.40 35.12 1.56
CA TYR A 95 -8.71 35.54 2.79
C TYR A 95 -8.93 37.01 3.13
N ALA A 96 -9.28 37.86 2.16
CA ALA A 96 -9.61 39.25 2.42
C ALA A 96 -10.88 39.40 3.27
N TYR A 97 -11.82 38.46 3.13
CA TYR A 97 -13.11 38.47 3.81
C TYR A 97 -13.11 37.70 5.14
N TYR A 98 -11.99 37.05 5.50
CA TYR A 98 -11.92 36.20 6.69
C TYR A 98 -10.53 36.22 7.34
N LYS A 99 -10.45 36.75 8.56
CA LYS A 99 -9.24 36.71 9.39
C LYS A 99 -9.29 35.48 10.31
N SER A 100 -8.62 34.38 9.92
CA SER A 100 -8.41 33.22 10.81
C SER A 100 -7.35 33.56 11.86
N ALA A 101 -7.55 33.15 13.13
CA ALA A 101 -6.69 33.38 14.29
C ALA A 101 -5.17 33.49 14.00
N GLU A 102 -4.49 34.41 14.69
CA GLU A 102 -3.15 34.96 14.37
C GLU A 102 -1.98 33.94 14.41
N ALA A 103 -2.21 32.70 14.81
CA ALA A 103 -1.21 31.64 14.79
C ALA A 103 -1.22 30.88 13.45
N HIS A 104 -0.39 31.29 12.49
CA HIS A 104 -0.06 30.51 11.29
C HIS A 104 0.67 29.20 11.65
N THR A 105 -0.06 28.19 12.14
CA THR A 105 0.50 26.90 12.60
C THR A 105 0.77 25.89 11.49
N HIS A 106 0.34 26.15 10.25
CA HIS A 106 0.59 25.24 9.13
C HIS A 106 1.94 25.53 8.44
N LYS A 107 3.03 25.04 9.06
CA LYS A 107 4.33 24.94 8.37
C LYS A 107 4.27 23.82 7.34
N ARG A 108 4.60 24.11 6.08
CA ARG A 108 4.68 23.09 5.01
C ARG A 108 5.76 22.08 5.40
N LYS A 109 5.38 20.82 5.59
CA LYS A 109 6.33 19.74 5.90
C LYS A 109 6.28 18.72 4.77
N ILE A 110 7.15 18.94 3.78
CA ILE A 110 7.35 17.98 2.68
C ILE A 110 8.22 16.83 3.24
N PRO A 111 7.84 15.56 3.04
CA PRO A 111 8.62 14.43 3.54
C PRO A 111 9.99 14.36 2.86
N PHE A 112 11.04 14.06 3.63
CA PHE A 112 12.43 14.00 3.17
C PHE A 112 12.64 13.07 1.95
N LYS A 113 11.86 11.99 1.84
CA LYS A 113 11.90 11.08 0.68
C LYS A 113 11.67 11.77 -0.66
N VAL A 114 10.86 12.83 -0.70
CA VAL A 114 10.62 13.62 -1.93
C VAL A 114 11.87 14.40 -2.32
N TRP A 115 12.61 14.94 -1.35
CA TRP A 115 13.88 15.62 -1.59
C TRP A 115 14.95 14.67 -2.11
N VAL A 116 15.04 13.45 -1.56
CA VAL A 116 15.97 12.41 -2.05
C VAL A 116 15.64 12.04 -3.50
N LEU A 117 14.37 11.89 -3.84
CA LEU A 117 13.94 11.59 -5.21
C LEU A 117 14.32 12.71 -6.20
N ILE A 118 14.08 13.97 -5.82
CA ILE A 118 14.48 15.14 -6.62
C ILE A 118 16.00 15.19 -6.79
N ALA A 119 16.76 14.95 -5.71
CA ALA A 119 18.22 14.92 -5.75
C ALA A 119 18.75 13.80 -6.64
N LEU A 120 18.09 12.64 -6.69
CA LEU A 120 18.48 11.53 -7.57
C LEU A 120 18.17 11.83 -9.04
N LEU A 121 16.98 12.37 -9.32
CA LEU A 121 16.56 12.71 -10.69
C LEU A 121 17.40 13.84 -11.31
N ILE A 122 17.83 14.82 -10.50
CA ILE A 122 18.63 15.95 -10.97
C ILE A 122 20.14 15.64 -10.85
N GLY A 123 20.57 14.99 -9.77
CA GLY A 123 21.97 14.71 -9.51
C GLY A 123 22.56 13.65 -10.44
N SER A 124 21.81 12.59 -10.78
CA SER A 124 22.26 11.52 -11.67
C SER A 124 22.69 12.00 -13.06
N PRO A 125 21.91 12.81 -13.81
CA PRO A 125 22.34 13.33 -15.11
C PRO A 125 23.49 14.32 -15.00
N ILE A 126 23.55 15.16 -13.95
CA ILE A 126 24.64 16.11 -13.75
C ILE A 126 25.96 15.38 -13.48
N LEU A 127 25.95 14.38 -12.60
CA LEU A 127 27.12 13.54 -12.31
C LEU A 127 27.56 12.75 -13.56
N GLY A 128 26.61 12.25 -14.36
CA GLY A 128 26.91 11.59 -15.63
C GLY A 128 27.60 12.50 -16.65
N VAL A 129 27.12 13.74 -16.81
CA VAL A 129 27.73 14.73 -17.73
C VAL A 129 29.11 15.17 -17.24
N VAL A 130 29.28 15.42 -15.93
CA VAL A 130 30.58 15.78 -15.35
C VAL A 130 31.57 14.61 -15.49
N GLY A 131 31.14 13.38 -15.21
CA GLY A 131 31.98 12.19 -15.39
C GLY A 131 32.41 11.98 -16.84
N LEU A 132 31.51 12.17 -17.81
CA LEU A 132 31.83 12.08 -19.23
C LEU A 132 32.83 13.17 -19.68
N ARG A 133 32.69 14.40 -19.16
CA ARG A 133 33.59 15.52 -19.47
C ARG A 133 34.99 15.33 -18.89
N ILE A 134 35.11 14.77 -17.69
CA ILE A 134 36.40 14.44 -17.07
C ILE A 134 37.04 13.24 -17.78
N GLY A 135 36.27 12.20 -18.12
CA GLY A 135 36.76 11.02 -18.85
C GLY A 135 37.23 11.34 -20.27
N MET A 136 36.56 12.26 -20.97
CA MET A 136 37.01 12.76 -22.29
C MET A 136 38.22 13.71 -22.20
N GLY A 137 38.51 14.30 -21.03
CA GLY A 137 39.70 15.13 -20.80
C GLY A 137 40.96 14.33 -20.47
N LEU A 138 40.82 13.11 -19.95
CA LEU A 138 41.94 12.20 -19.65
C LEU A 138 42.28 11.24 -20.81
N GLY A 139 41.51 11.25 -21.90
CA GLY A 139 41.67 10.35 -23.06
C GLY A 139 42.67 10.80 -24.13
N LYS A 140 43.59 11.72 -23.83
CA LYS A 140 44.73 12.07 -24.69
C LYS A 140 46.04 11.91 -23.91
N ALA A 141 46.47 10.68 -23.74
CA ALA A 141 47.85 10.35 -23.41
C ALA A 141 48.25 9.17 -24.30
N ASP A 142 49.21 9.45 -25.18
CA ASP A 142 49.72 8.56 -26.21
C ASP A 142 50.22 7.23 -25.65
N ALA A 143 49.79 6.15 -26.28
CA ALA A 143 50.35 4.84 -26.09
C ALA A 143 51.77 4.80 -26.69
N SER A 144 52.78 4.77 -25.84
CA SER A 144 54.13 4.33 -26.20
C SER A 144 54.65 3.41 -25.10
N GLY A 145 54.91 2.17 -25.49
CA GLY A 145 55.25 1.08 -24.58
C GLY A 145 56.67 1.20 -24.03
N GLN A 146 56.85 0.72 -22.81
CA GLN A 146 58.14 0.23 -22.34
C GLN A 146 57.94 -1.02 -21.49
N ALA A 147 58.59 -2.08 -21.94
CA ALA A 147 58.74 -3.34 -21.26
C ALA A 147 59.64 -3.16 -20.03
N GLY A 148 59.11 -3.46 -18.84
CA GLY A 148 59.88 -3.67 -17.62
C GLY A 148 60.06 -5.16 -17.39
N VAL A 149 61.24 -5.67 -17.73
CA VAL A 149 61.70 -7.03 -17.42
C VAL A 149 61.84 -7.18 -15.91
N PHE A 150 61.17 -8.16 -15.31
CA PHE A 150 61.55 -8.71 -14.00
C PHE A 150 61.70 -10.23 -14.13
N ALA A 151 62.92 -10.70 -13.92
CA ALA A 151 63.31 -12.11 -13.91
C ALA A 151 62.87 -12.80 -12.60
N PRO A 152 62.67 -14.14 -12.61
CA PRO A 152 62.06 -14.88 -11.51
C PRO A 152 63.11 -15.29 -10.45
N GLY A 153 62.76 -15.08 -9.17
CA GLY A 153 63.47 -15.66 -8.02
C GLY A 153 62.58 -16.70 -7.36
N ALA A 154 62.99 -17.96 -7.45
CA ALA A 154 62.33 -19.11 -6.84
C ALA A 154 62.60 -19.21 -5.34
N ALA A 155 61.57 -19.56 -4.54
CA ALA A 155 61.70 -20.41 -3.36
C ALA A 155 60.33 -20.99 -2.96
N SER A 156 60.35 -22.29 -2.69
CA SER A 156 59.23 -23.22 -2.53
C SER A 156 58.63 -23.23 -1.10
N ALA A 157 57.32 -23.48 -0.97
CA ALA A 157 56.76 -24.66 -0.28
C ALA A 157 55.20 -24.58 -0.20
N PRO A 158 54.48 -25.72 -0.26
CA PRO A 158 53.03 -25.76 -0.39
C PRO A 158 52.32 -25.92 0.96
N ILE A 159 51.11 -25.36 1.08
CA ILE A 159 50.12 -25.83 2.06
C ILE A 159 48.77 -26.02 1.36
N ALA A 160 48.17 -27.17 1.66
CA ALA A 160 47.03 -27.76 1.00
C ALA A 160 45.69 -27.00 1.17
N THR A 161 44.97 -26.93 0.06
CA THR A 161 43.54 -27.22 -0.15
C THR A 161 42.56 -27.04 1.02
N VAL A 162 41.65 -26.06 0.88
CA VAL A 162 40.21 -26.29 1.10
C VAL A 162 39.44 -25.55 -0.01
N GLY A 163 38.63 -26.31 -0.73
CA GLY A 163 37.88 -25.87 -1.89
C GLY A 163 36.87 -24.77 -1.58
N GLY A 164 36.97 -23.69 -2.34
CA GLY A 164 35.88 -22.80 -2.67
C GLY A 164 36.01 -22.50 -4.15
N GLN A 165 35.09 -23.01 -4.97
CA GLN A 165 34.96 -22.54 -6.34
C GLN A 165 34.49 -21.07 -6.29
N ALA A 166 35.43 -20.16 -6.10
CA ALA A 166 35.29 -18.80 -6.55
C ALA A 166 35.46 -18.85 -8.06
N GLN A 167 34.36 -19.02 -8.80
CA GLN A 167 34.32 -18.67 -10.21
C GLN A 167 34.81 -17.22 -10.29
N GLN A 168 36.05 -17.05 -10.73
CA GLN A 168 36.70 -15.78 -10.88
C GLN A 168 35.79 -14.89 -11.72
N ALA A 169 35.41 -13.73 -11.17
CA ALA A 169 34.78 -12.66 -11.91
C ALA A 169 35.75 -12.20 -13.01
N ARG A 170 35.72 -12.87 -14.16
CA ARG A 170 36.20 -12.30 -15.40
C ARG A 170 35.35 -11.06 -15.64
N ALA A 171 35.99 -9.92 -15.86
CA ALA A 171 35.29 -8.73 -16.32
C ALA A 171 34.51 -9.11 -17.58
N SER A 172 33.18 -9.14 -17.48
CA SER A 172 32.33 -9.55 -18.58
C SER A 172 32.51 -8.59 -19.74
N THR A 173 32.67 -9.12 -20.95
CA THR A 173 32.69 -8.30 -22.15
C THR A 173 31.33 -7.61 -22.32
N PRO A 174 31.23 -6.47 -23.02
CA PRO A 174 29.95 -5.80 -23.26
C PRO A 174 28.87 -6.71 -23.89
N VAL A 175 29.30 -7.69 -24.70
CA VAL A 175 28.42 -8.68 -25.33
C VAL A 175 27.89 -9.67 -24.30
N GLU A 176 28.74 -10.19 -23.40
CA GLU A 176 28.32 -11.07 -22.31
C GLU A 176 27.37 -10.36 -21.33
N TYR A 177 27.62 -9.07 -21.06
CA TYR A 177 26.70 -8.25 -20.27
C TYR A 177 25.33 -8.14 -20.94
N ALA A 178 25.28 -7.78 -22.24
CA ALA A 178 24.01 -7.67 -22.96
C ALA A 178 23.23 -9.00 -22.99
N GLN A 179 23.93 -10.12 -23.17
CA GLN A 179 23.31 -11.46 -23.15
C GLN A 179 22.73 -11.83 -21.79
N ALA A 180 23.36 -11.42 -20.67
CA ALA A 180 22.83 -11.67 -19.33
C ALA A 180 21.49 -10.95 -19.07
N TYR A 181 21.20 -9.85 -19.77
CA TYR A 181 19.95 -9.10 -19.65
C TYR A 181 18.93 -9.44 -20.74
N GLN A 182 19.22 -10.40 -21.61
CA GLN A 182 18.26 -10.88 -22.62
C GLN A 182 17.18 -11.74 -21.94
N PRO A 183 15.87 -11.41 -22.08
CA PRO A 183 14.78 -12.20 -21.48
C PRO A 183 14.68 -13.58 -22.13
N ARG A 184 14.45 -14.62 -21.33
CA ARG A 184 14.16 -15.98 -21.83
C ARG A 184 12.76 -16.08 -22.44
N ILE A 185 11.83 -15.28 -21.96
CA ILE A 185 10.47 -15.16 -22.47
C ILE A 185 10.27 -13.73 -22.96
N GLU A 186 9.88 -13.58 -24.22
CA GLU A 186 9.59 -12.29 -24.82
C GLU A 186 8.51 -11.54 -24.03
N GLY A 187 8.73 -10.25 -23.75
CA GLY A 187 7.83 -9.42 -22.96
C GLY A 187 7.95 -9.57 -21.43
N LEU A 188 8.73 -10.52 -20.91
CA LEU A 188 8.94 -10.71 -19.47
C LEU A 188 10.41 -10.47 -19.07
N PRO A 189 10.82 -9.22 -18.78
CA PRO A 189 12.24 -8.88 -18.58
C PRO A 189 12.89 -9.56 -17.36
N HIS A 190 12.10 -9.89 -16.33
CA HIS A 190 12.58 -10.59 -15.14
C HIS A 190 12.99 -12.04 -15.41
N THR A 191 12.73 -12.58 -16.61
CA THR A 191 13.17 -13.92 -16.99
C THR A 191 14.63 -13.97 -17.49
N ALA A 192 15.31 -12.83 -17.55
CA ALA A 192 16.71 -12.76 -17.96
C ALA A 192 17.65 -13.36 -16.90
N PRO A 193 18.76 -14.02 -17.30
CA PRO A 193 19.71 -14.64 -16.37
C PRO A 193 20.26 -13.71 -15.28
N ALA A 194 20.40 -12.41 -15.58
CA ALA A 194 20.84 -11.40 -14.63
C ALA A 194 19.93 -11.27 -13.38
N TYR A 195 18.69 -11.77 -13.44
CA TYR A 195 17.73 -11.71 -12.35
C TYR A 195 17.51 -13.06 -11.66
N ASP A 196 18.23 -14.13 -12.04
CA ASP A 196 18.00 -15.48 -11.52
C ASP A 196 18.06 -15.53 -9.98
N GLU A 197 19.03 -14.85 -9.38
CA GLU A 197 19.20 -14.77 -7.91
C GLU A 197 17.99 -14.13 -7.21
N VAL A 198 17.34 -13.13 -7.81
CA VAL A 198 16.18 -12.45 -7.22
C VAL A 198 14.84 -13.13 -7.58
N THR A 199 14.81 -13.90 -8.67
CA THR A 199 13.61 -14.66 -9.09
C THR A 199 13.53 -16.06 -8.52
N LYS A 200 14.54 -16.49 -7.76
CA LYS A 200 14.53 -17.81 -7.10
C LYS A 200 13.30 -17.97 -6.21
N PRO A 201 12.42 -18.96 -6.45
CA PRO A 201 11.22 -19.15 -5.65
C PRO A 201 11.57 -19.40 -4.18
N THR A 202 11.06 -18.56 -3.29
CA THR A 202 11.23 -18.70 -1.84
C THR A 202 10.17 -19.59 -1.19
N GLN A 203 9.01 -19.70 -1.82
CA GLN A 203 7.90 -20.55 -1.37
C GLN A 203 7.27 -21.26 -2.56
N ALA A 204 7.00 -22.57 -2.41
CA ALA A 204 6.28 -23.32 -3.42
C ALA A 204 4.79 -22.92 -3.45
N PRO A 205 4.17 -22.78 -4.63
CA PRO A 205 2.73 -22.59 -4.73
C PRO A 205 2.00 -23.84 -4.23
N TYR A 206 1.10 -23.67 -3.26
CA TYR A 206 0.24 -24.74 -2.76
C TYR A 206 -1.23 -24.29 -2.74
N PRO A 207 -2.20 -25.21 -2.68
CA PRO A 207 -3.63 -24.90 -2.58
C PRO A 207 -3.96 -24.22 -1.24
N ALA A 208 -3.86 -22.90 -1.20
CA ALA A 208 -4.10 -22.10 0.02
C ALA A 208 -5.58 -21.91 0.29
N ALA A 209 -6.41 -21.86 -0.76
CA ALA A 209 -7.85 -21.81 -0.67
C ALA A 209 -8.47 -22.66 -1.78
N CYS A 210 -9.34 -23.59 -1.42
CA CYS A 210 -10.16 -24.35 -2.36
C CYS A 210 -11.63 -24.10 -2.06
N ILE A 211 -12.42 -23.85 -3.10
CA ILE A 211 -13.85 -23.57 -2.98
C ILE A 211 -14.59 -24.56 -3.87
N ALA A 212 -15.37 -25.42 -3.23
CA ALA A 212 -16.26 -26.34 -3.91
C ALA A 212 -17.69 -25.78 -3.96
N SER A 213 -18.33 -25.92 -5.11
CA SER A 213 -19.75 -25.69 -5.35
C SER A 213 -20.38 -26.96 -5.92
N LYS A 214 -21.71 -27.01 -6.00
CA LYS A 214 -22.43 -28.15 -6.62
C LYS A 214 -21.95 -28.45 -8.04
N LYS A 215 -21.57 -27.42 -8.82
CA LYS A 215 -21.22 -27.55 -10.24
C LYS A 215 -19.73 -27.39 -10.58
N ARG A 216 -18.91 -26.84 -9.67
CA ARG A 216 -17.50 -26.49 -9.95
C ARG A 216 -16.67 -26.54 -8.67
N CYS A 217 -15.39 -26.87 -8.79
CA CYS A 217 -14.41 -26.70 -7.73
C CYS A 217 -13.19 -25.97 -8.29
N GLY A 218 -12.62 -25.04 -7.53
CA GLY A 218 -11.35 -24.38 -7.88
C GLY A 218 -10.45 -24.20 -6.66
N CYS A 219 -9.14 -24.26 -6.89
CA CYS A 219 -8.12 -23.97 -5.89
C CYS A 219 -7.25 -22.78 -6.32
N TRP A 220 -6.76 -22.02 -5.34
CA TRP A 220 -5.92 -20.85 -5.53
C TRP A 220 -4.66 -20.94 -4.69
N SER A 221 -3.56 -20.39 -5.21
CA SER A 221 -2.30 -20.23 -4.49
C SER A 221 -2.38 -19.13 -3.43
N GLN A 222 -1.33 -18.99 -2.62
CA GLN A 222 -1.20 -17.95 -1.60
C GLN A 222 -1.28 -16.54 -2.17
N GLN A 223 -0.98 -16.37 -3.45
CA GLN A 223 -1.05 -15.09 -4.17
C GLN A 223 -2.37 -14.89 -4.93
N GLY A 224 -3.33 -15.81 -4.77
CA GLY A 224 -4.63 -15.74 -5.45
C GLY A 224 -4.60 -16.17 -6.92
N THR A 225 -3.54 -16.85 -7.36
CA THR A 225 -3.47 -17.42 -8.73
C THR A 225 -4.20 -18.75 -8.76
N LYS A 226 -5.05 -18.97 -9.77
CA LYS A 226 -5.76 -20.25 -9.94
C LYS A 226 -4.75 -21.38 -10.18
N LEU A 227 -4.84 -22.44 -9.39
CA LEU A 227 -4.06 -23.66 -9.58
C LEU A 227 -4.79 -24.59 -10.55
N ASP A 228 -4.04 -25.30 -11.38
CA ASP A 228 -4.57 -26.32 -12.29
C ASP A 228 -4.79 -27.65 -11.55
N THR A 229 -5.68 -27.60 -10.55
CA THR A 229 -6.00 -28.74 -9.69
C THR A 229 -7.21 -29.49 -10.27
N PRO A 230 -7.12 -30.81 -10.49
CA PRO A 230 -8.26 -31.60 -10.98
C PRO A 230 -9.43 -31.56 -9.99
N GLU A 231 -10.66 -31.68 -10.51
CA GLU A 231 -11.88 -31.45 -9.71
C GLU A 231 -11.98 -32.39 -8.49
N SER A 232 -11.61 -33.65 -8.63
CA SER A 232 -11.63 -34.64 -7.54
C SER A 232 -10.69 -34.23 -6.39
N LEU A 233 -9.47 -33.80 -6.72
CA LEU A 233 -8.48 -33.34 -5.75
C LEU A 233 -8.89 -32.00 -5.11
N CYS A 234 -9.50 -31.11 -5.88
CA CYS A 234 -10.02 -29.86 -5.34
C CYS A 234 -11.11 -30.11 -4.28
N ARG A 235 -12.02 -31.07 -4.52
CA ARG A 235 -13.07 -31.43 -3.57
C ARG A 235 -12.49 -32.06 -2.31
N SER A 236 -11.55 -33.00 -2.45
CA SER A 236 -10.90 -33.61 -1.28
C SER A 236 -10.14 -32.58 -0.43
N ILE A 237 -9.48 -31.60 -1.06
CA ILE A 237 -8.81 -30.51 -0.33
C ILE A 237 -9.83 -29.52 0.27
N ALA A 238 -10.93 -29.22 -0.40
CA ALA A 238 -11.97 -28.35 0.13
C ALA A 238 -12.64 -28.95 1.38
N ASP A 239 -12.80 -30.27 1.42
CA ASP A 239 -13.42 -30.98 2.54
C ASP A 239 -12.41 -31.29 3.66
N GLY A 240 -11.19 -31.71 3.31
CA GLY A 240 -10.18 -32.24 4.26
C GLY A 240 -8.95 -31.36 4.49
N GLY A 241 -8.82 -30.24 3.78
CA GLY A 241 -7.65 -29.37 3.82
C GLY A 241 -6.43 -29.92 3.06
N PHE A 242 -5.36 -29.14 3.04
CA PHE A 242 -4.07 -29.52 2.45
C PHE A 242 -2.94 -29.26 3.45
N PHE A 243 -2.17 -30.29 3.77
CA PHE A 243 -1.03 -30.19 4.68
C PHE A 243 0.23 -29.73 3.95
N ILE A 244 0.91 -28.72 4.51
CA ILE A 244 2.12 -28.13 3.93
C ILE A 244 3.33 -28.61 4.73
N ALA A 245 4.02 -29.63 4.23
CA ALA A 245 5.13 -30.27 4.95
C ALA A 245 6.39 -29.39 5.09
N TRP A 246 6.50 -28.31 4.31
CA TRP A 246 7.68 -27.41 4.26
C TRP A 246 7.43 -26.05 4.91
N ALA A 247 6.22 -25.78 5.41
CA ALA A 247 5.96 -24.57 6.17
C ALA A 247 6.50 -24.76 7.59
N GLY A 248 7.49 -23.96 7.99
CA GLY A 248 7.89 -23.88 9.40
C GLY A 248 6.67 -23.56 10.27
N VAL A 249 6.53 -24.22 11.42
CA VAL A 249 5.34 -24.14 12.29
C VAL A 249 5.04 -22.68 12.63
N SER A 250 4.05 -22.11 11.97
CA SER A 250 3.34 -20.93 12.45
C SER A 250 1.87 -21.21 12.24
N VAL A 251 1.23 -21.76 13.28
CA VAL A 251 -0.21 -21.95 13.33
C VAL A 251 -0.83 -20.57 13.60
N PRO A 252 -1.59 -19.96 12.66
CA PRO A 252 -2.37 -18.77 12.97
C PRO A 252 -3.55 -19.16 13.88
N ALA A 253 -3.76 -18.40 14.96
CA ALA A 253 -4.74 -18.65 16.03
C ALA A 253 -6.23 -18.49 15.63
N HIS A 254 -6.59 -18.64 14.36
CA HIS A 254 -7.95 -18.43 13.87
C HIS A 254 -8.47 -19.67 13.12
N ALA A 255 -8.48 -20.80 13.81
CA ALA A 255 -9.25 -21.98 13.39
C ALA A 255 -9.60 -22.84 14.61
N VAL A 256 -10.29 -22.25 15.59
CA VAL A 256 -11.19 -23.03 16.45
C VAL A 256 -12.58 -22.50 16.13
N ALA A 257 -13.28 -23.23 15.27
CA ALA A 257 -14.71 -23.05 15.10
C ALA A 257 -15.36 -23.22 16.48
N GLU A 258 -16.07 -22.20 16.93
CA GLU A 258 -16.91 -22.26 18.12
C GLU A 258 -17.97 -23.36 17.90
N PRO A 259 -18.10 -24.36 18.80
CA PRO A 259 -19.11 -25.40 18.61
C PRO A 259 -20.50 -24.75 18.68
N ALA A 260 -21.32 -25.05 17.66
CA ALA A 260 -22.69 -24.58 17.54
C ALA A 260 -23.48 -24.86 18.83
N LYS A 261 -23.97 -23.79 19.45
CA LYS A 261 -24.86 -23.85 20.61
C LYS A 261 -26.17 -24.52 20.20
N GLN A 262 -26.44 -25.71 20.73
CA GLN A 262 -27.71 -26.41 20.54
C GLN A 262 -28.87 -25.55 21.11
N PRO A 263 -30.06 -25.52 20.47
CA PRO A 263 -31.22 -24.83 21.02
C PRO A 263 -31.69 -25.52 22.30
N ALA A 264 -31.97 -24.72 23.33
CA ALA A 264 -32.53 -25.20 24.59
C ALA A 264 -33.97 -25.73 24.40
N GLU A 265 -34.23 -26.90 24.97
CA GLU A 265 -35.54 -27.55 25.08
C GLU A 265 -36.44 -26.77 26.07
N PRO A 266 -37.74 -26.54 25.77
CA PRO A 266 -38.63 -25.80 26.66
C PRO A 266 -39.05 -26.65 27.88
N PRO A 267 -39.24 -26.02 29.06
CA PRO A 267 -39.54 -26.75 30.29
C PRO A 267 -40.95 -27.35 30.29
N ALA A 268 -41.05 -28.58 30.84
CA ALA A 268 -42.28 -29.33 31.02
C ALA A 268 -43.24 -28.63 32.00
N THR A 269 -44.49 -28.48 31.57
CA THR A 269 -45.60 -27.95 32.38
C THR A 269 -46.07 -29.02 33.37
N VAL A 270 -45.83 -28.81 34.66
CA VAL A 270 -46.45 -29.59 35.73
C VAL A 270 -47.86 -29.04 35.97
N LYS A 271 -48.89 -29.86 35.69
CA LYS A 271 -50.28 -29.60 36.08
C LYS A 271 -50.50 -30.04 37.53
N GLN A 272 -51.11 -29.17 38.34
CA GLN A 272 -51.96 -29.57 39.45
C GLN A 272 -53.41 -29.68 38.96
#